data_AF-A0A0M8ZQ34-F1
#
_entry.id   AF-A0A0M8ZQ34-F1
#
_cell.length_a   1.000
_cell.length_b   1.000
_cell.length_c   1.000
_cell.angle_alpha   90.00
_cell.angle_beta   90.00
_cell.angle_gamma   90.00
#
_symmetry.space_group_name_H-M   'P 1'
#
loop_
_entity.id
_entity.type
_entity.pdbx_description
1 polymer ?
#
loop_
_entity_poly.entity_id
_entity_poly.type
_entity_poly.pdbx_seq_one_letter_code
_entity_poly.pdbx_strand_id
1 'polypeptide(L)'
;MSVETVNNEFTRICVLLQSEVKKRRIQGLKEIFKMLELEQSEIQILKLWNIVNKYLLKILSDFVEECRDRALEIMKLFIVNLTPDDKYIMYLFPILSKRLGSSEQIEISEEIRLKCVILLKIIILKYDNLLALYIADLTKILVHSLADNYPLVKKESCGCVSEFAKNLSKYFYTQSQNFVKPILNNFKHQHYKIRIASIKTIGDLIQYGNSKSIEEITTPMAERLFDQNGLVRKAVIEVAGFWLLNLKDRYNWWHKVLPLLLTGLHDELEEIRQKAADLWDAIGKLYIEENQNDEKLKNKLDFLTEDYHHYPNLTRPNLGCRTIAQQCFSKLINGINLELGDWIADIRVRSAQLLCVFILNIEEDVIQHIGKLLPPMYRACNDEDNRVVENIERTAEYIGYFVPPKIYCHLIIPTLEDTSSTGHLKVFSAILKGSEHCTLLPLLEDIGKFLQQPHICQSKKGPYQKQILSCCSSIISVCKEVCFINIYLFNFVIYTYIHPYIHTYILMY
;
A
#
# COMPACT_ATOMS: atom_id res chain seq x y z
N MET A 1 60.60 -0.85 -3.99
CA MET A 1 60.97 0.39 -3.27
C MET A 1 61.59 0.00 -1.94
N SER A 2 62.70 0.62 -1.53
CA SER A 2 63.32 0.34 -0.23
C SER A 2 62.42 0.84 0.90
N VAL A 3 62.46 0.17 2.06
CA VAL A 3 61.61 0.50 3.23
C VAL A 3 61.78 1.97 3.67
N GLU A 4 62.99 2.54 3.54
CA GLU A 4 63.28 3.94 3.85
C GLU A 4 62.59 4.93 2.89
N THR A 5 62.53 4.64 1.58
CA THR A 5 61.84 5.52 0.62
C THR A 5 60.34 5.61 0.90
N VAL A 6 59.72 4.50 1.27
CA VAL A 6 58.29 4.44 1.61
C VAL A 6 58.00 5.24 2.90
N ASN A 7 58.87 5.15 3.90
CA ASN A 7 58.69 5.87 5.16
C ASN A 7 58.81 7.40 4.99
N ASN A 8 59.80 7.86 4.21
CA ASN A 8 59.98 9.28 3.89
C ASN A 8 58.80 9.84 3.08
N GLU A 9 58.25 9.05 2.16
CA GLU A 9 57.09 9.44 1.38
C GLU A 9 55.85 9.65 2.26
N PHE A 10 55.60 8.74 3.22
CA PHE A 10 54.49 8.89 4.17
C PHE A 10 54.68 10.07 5.13
N THR A 11 55.89 10.33 5.63
CA THR A 11 56.17 11.52 6.44
C THR A 11 55.89 12.81 5.68
N ARG A 12 56.29 12.87 4.39
CA ARG A 12 55.98 14.02 3.51
C ARG A 12 54.48 14.24 3.38
N ILE A 13 53.70 13.18 3.19
CA ILE A 13 52.24 13.27 3.09
C ILE A 13 51.64 13.84 4.39
N CYS A 14 52.07 13.37 5.57
CA CYS A 14 51.60 13.90 6.85
C CYS A 14 51.89 15.41 7.00
N VAL A 15 53.02 15.89 6.51
CA VAL A 15 53.36 17.34 6.50
C VAL A 15 52.43 18.10 5.56
N LEU A 16 52.14 17.56 4.38
CA LEU A 16 51.21 18.17 3.43
C LEU A 16 49.80 18.32 4.00
N LEU A 17 49.28 17.26 4.64
CA LEU A 17 47.93 17.24 5.24
C LEU A 17 47.75 18.27 6.38
N GLN A 18 48.82 18.60 7.10
CA GLN A 18 48.80 19.55 8.22
C GLN A 18 49.08 21.00 7.80
N SER A 19 49.37 21.24 6.52
CA SER A 19 49.73 22.59 6.07
C SER A 19 48.55 23.57 6.18
N GLU A 20 48.81 24.79 6.65
CA GLU A 20 47.83 25.89 6.60
C GLU A 20 47.43 26.25 5.15
N VAL A 21 48.27 25.92 4.16
CA VAL A 21 48.04 26.22 2.75
C VAL A 21 47.12 25.15 2.11
N LYS A 22 45.91 25.55 1.71
CA LYS A 22 44.91 24.66 1.10
C LYS A 22 45.46 23.80 -0.06
N LYS A 23 46.26 24.40 -0.95
CA LYS A 23 46.84 23.71 -2.11
C LYS A 23 47.75 22.53 -1.70
N ARG A 24 48.48 22.68 -0.59
CA ARG A 24 49.36 21.63 -0.07
C ARG A 24 48.55 20.48 0.54
N ARG A 25 47.47 20.78 1.28
CA ARG A 25 46.55 19.76 1.80
C ARG A 25 45.89 18.97 0.67
N ILE A 26 45.35 19.67 -0.34
CA ILE A 26 44.75 19.03 -1.53
C ILE A 26 45.78 18.14 -2.25
N GLN A 27 47.02 18.59 -2.38
CA GLN A 27 48.08 17.78 -2.98
C GLN A 27 48.33 16.49 -2.18
N GLY A 28 48.43 16.57 -0.85
CA GLY A 28 48.58 15.39 0.00
C GLY A 28 47.40 14.41 -0.14
N LEU A 29 46.17 14.93 -0.19
CA LEU A 29 44.97 14.10 -0.40
C LEU A 29 44.98 13.42 -1.79
N LYS A 30 45.38 14.15 -2.85
CA LYS A 30 45.50 13.57 -4.21
C LYS A 30 46.53 12.45 -4.26
N GLU A 31 47.64 12.57 -3.54
CA GLU A 31 48.66 11.54 -3.49
C GLU A 31 48.16 10.28 -2.77
N ILE A 32 47.48 10.43 -1.61
CA ILE A 32 46.85 9.31 -0.91
C ILE A 32 45.82 8.62 -1.79
N PHE A 33 44.96 9.39 -2.45
CA PHE A 33 43.92 8.85 -3.32
C PHE A 33 44.52 7.99 -4.45
N LYS A 34 45.56 8.50 -5.14
CA LYS A 34 46.29 7.73 -6.15
C LYS A 34 46.92 6.45 -5.61
N MET A 35 47.44 6.48 -4.38
CA MET A 35 47.99 5.27 -3.75
C MET A 35 46.90 4.21 -3.54
N LEU A 36 45.69 4.63 -3.14
CA LEU A 36 44.56 3.73 -2.91
C LEU A 36 43.86 3.25 -4.19
N GLU A 37 44.02 3.94 -5.32
CA GLU A 37 43.53 3.50 -6.64
C GLU A 37 44.38 2.39 -7.26
N LEU A 38 45.65 2.27 -6.85
CA LEU A 38 46.51 1.17 -7.30
C LEU A 38 46.10 -0.12 -6.61
N GLU A 39 46.22 -1.27 -7.31
CA GLU A 39 46.05 -2.58 -6.68
C GLU A 39 47.12 -2.79 -5.60
N GLN A 40 46.73 -2.57 -4.35
CA GLN A 40 47.59 -2.72 -3.18
C GLN A 40 47.08 -3.87 -2.31
N SER A 41 48.01 -4.57 -1.65
CA SER A 41 47.61 -5.55 -0.65
C SER A 41 47.03 -4.86 0.58
N GLU A 42 46.10 -5.52 1.27
CA GLU A 42 45.47 -4.98 2.47
C GLU A 42 46.49 -4.53 3.53
N ILE A 43 47.60 -5.24 3.66
CA ILE A 43 48.70 -4.90 4.58
C ILE A 43 49.30 -3.52 4.26
N GLN A 44 49.43 -3.16 2.99
CA GLN A 44 49.94 -1.85 2.57
C GLN A 44 48.93 -0.74 2.87
N ILE A 45 47.65 -1.00 2.60
CA ILE A 45 46.55 -0.08 2.90
C ILE A 45 46.46 0.16 4.41
N LEU A 46 46.62 -0.89 5.22
CA LEU A 46 46.62 -0.80 6.68
C LEU A 46 47.79 0.03 7.20
N LYS A 47 49.00 -0.16 6.64
CA LYS A 47 50.17 0.67 6.98
C LYS A 47 49.91 2.13 6.67
N LEU A 48 49.37 2.43 5.50
CA LEU A 48 49.01 3.80 5.12
C LEU A 48 47.98 4.37 6.09
N TRP A 49 46.90 3.65 6.38
CA TRP A 49 45.87 4.05 7.34
C TRP A 49 46.47 4.45 8.69
N ASN A 50 47.31 3.60 9.27
CA ASN A 50 47.92 3.84 10.59
C ASN A 50 48.71 5.16 10.65
N ILE A 51 49.23 5.61 9.52
CA ILE A 51 50.01 6.85 9.42
C ILE A 51 49.11 8.06 9.18
N VAL A 52 48.09 7.94 8.32
CA VAL A 52 47.31 9.10 7.87
C VAL A 52 46.00 9.33 8.64
N ASN A 53 45.48 8.33 9.37
CA ASN A 53 44.11 8.35 9.93
C ASN A 53 43.79 9.62 10.74
N LYS A 54 44.64 10.02 11.68
CA LYS A 54 44.44 11.15 12.58
C LYS A 54 44.34 12.45 11.79
N TYR A 55 45.14 12.58 10.74
CA TYR A 55 45.16 13.76 9.89
C TYR A 55 43.94 13.81 8.99
N LEU A 56 43.51 12.68 8.43
CA LEU A 56 42.27 12.61 7.64
C LEU A 56 41.05 12.95 8.49
N LEU A 57 40.93 12.38 9.70
CA LEU A 57 39.85 12.69 10.63
C LEU A 57 39.81 14.19 10.97
N LYS A 58 40.97 14.83 11.13
CA LYS A 58 41.05 16.29 11.33
C LYS A 58 40.60 17.07 10.09
N ILE A 59 40.98 16.64 8.89
CA ILE A 59 40.60 17.26 7.61
C ILE A 59 39.09 17.16 7.35
N LEU A 60 38.39 16.17 7.90
CA LEU A 60 36.92 16.14 7.82
C LEU A 60 36.27 17.39 8.44
N SER A 61 36.98 18.15 9.30
CA SER A 61 36.51 19.43 9.85
C SER A 61 37.22 20.66 9.25
N ASP A 62 37.87 20.51 8.09
CA ASP A 62 38.57 21.60 7.39
C ASP A 62 37.59 22.68 6.92
N PHE A 63 38.01 23.95 6.89
CA PHE A 63 37.20 25.04 6.35
C PHE A 63 37.02 24.94 4.83
N VAL A 64 37.95 24.28 4.13
CA VAL A 64 37.92 24.09 2.67
C VAL A 64 37.08 22.88 2.30
N GLU A 65 36.01 23.12 1.54
CA GLU A 65 35.09 22.09 1.06
C GLU A 65 35.79 20.96 0.28
N GLU A 66 36.65 21.31 -0.70
CA GLU A 66 37.39 20.31 -1.50
C GLU A 66 38.27 19.39 -0.64
N CYS A 67 38.82 19.89 0.47
CA CYS A 67 39.60 19.07 1.39
C CYS A 67 38.71 18.05 2.11
N ARG A 68 37.55 18.49 2.61
CA ARG A 68 36.57 17.62 3.28
C ARG A 68 36.04 16.55 2.31
N ASP A 69 35.73 16.96 1.09
CA ASP A 69 35.23 16.09 0.03
C ASP A 69 36.21 14.95 -0.29
N ARG A 70 37.47 15.30 -0.61
CA ARG A 70 38.53 14.32 -0.90
C ARG A 70 38.84 13.42 0.29
N ALA A 71 38.83 13.97 1.50
CA ALA A 71 39.05 13.17 2.71
C ALA A 71 37.96 12.12 2.89
N LEU A 72 36.69 12.44 2.63
CA LEU A 72 35.60 11.45 2.69
C LEU A 72 35.75 10.34 1.65
N GLU A 73 36.14 10.66 0.41
CA GLU A 73 36.39 9.63 -0.61
C GLU A 73 37.54 8.70 -0.21
N ILE A 74 38.62 9.26 0.34
CA ILE A 74 39.74 8.46 0.87
C ILE A 74 39.28 7.58 2.04
N MET A 75 38.53 8.13 2.99
CA MET A 75 37.98 7.37 4.12
C MET A 75 37.10 6.21 3.63
N LYS A 76 36.26 6.46 2.62
CA LYS A 76 35.45 5.42 1.97
C LYS A 76 36.31 4.31 1.38
N LEU A 77 37.38 4.64 0.65
CA LEU A 77 38.29 3.64 0.08
C LEU A 77 38.96 2.77 1.17
N PHE A 78 39.40 3.38 2.28
CA PHE A 78 39.91 2.60 3.42
C PHE A 78 38.88 1.65 4.00
N ILE A 79 37.67 2.16 4.25
CA ILE A 79 36.55 1.36 4.78
C ILE A 79 36.19 0.22 3.84
N VAL A 80 36.21 0.43 2.52
CA VAL A 80 35.91 -0.63 1.53
C VAL A 80 37.01 -1.68 1.46
N ASN A 81 38.29 -1.29 1.54
CA ASN A 81 39.41 -2.18 1.27
C ASN A 81 40.00 -2.89 2.51
N LEU A 82 39.75 -2.40 3.73
CA LEU A 82 40.26 -3.01 4.97
C LEU A 82 39.24 -3.96 5.61
N THR A 83 39.68 -5.06 6.22
CA THR A 83 38.80 -5.93 7.04
C THR A 83 38.16 -5.12 8.16
N PRO A 84 36.85 -5.28 8.45
CA PRO A 84 36.16 -4.48 9.47
C PRO A 84 36.87 -4.51 10.84
N ASP A 85 37.14 -3.34 11.40
CA ASP A 85 37.76 -3.16 12.72
C ASP A 85 37.26 -1.86 13.34
N ASP A 86 36.92 -1.91 14.63
CA ASP A 86 36.38 -0.79 15.40
C ASP A 86 37.26 0.47 15.33
N LYS A 87 38.59 0.32 15.25
CA LYS A 87 39.54 1.45 15.19
C LYS A 87 39.33 2.37 13.99
N TYR A 88 38.67 1.89 12.93
CA TYR A 88 38.38 2.68 11.75
C TYR A 88 37.14 3.56 11.92
N ILE A 89 36.22 3.16 12.79
CA ILE A 89 34.91 3.81 12.94
C ILE A 89 34.76 4.56 14.27
N MET A 90 35.52 4.19 15.31
CA MET A 90 35.37 4.75 16.67
C MET A 90 35.48 6.27 16.75
N TYR A 91 36.36 6.88 15.95
CA TYR A 91 36.51 8.34 15.89
C TYR A 91 35.75 8.96 14.70
N LEU A 92 35.45 8.16 13.68
CA LEU A 92 34.69 8.61 12.52
C LEU A 92 33.21 8.84 12.88
N PHE A 93 32.58 7.94 13.65
CA PHE A 93 31.17 8.07 14.05
C PHE A 93 30.87 9.36 14.80
N PRO A 94 31.63 9.75 15.85
CA PRO A 94 31.42 11.03 16.52
C PRO A 94 31.53 12.23 15.57
N ILE A 95 32.45 12.19 14.62
CA ILE A 95 32.61 13.24 13.60
C ILE A 95 31.38 13.29 12.69
N LEU A 96 30.91 12.15 12.18
CA LEU A 96 29.71 12.06 11.35
C LEU A 96 28.45 12.48 12.14
N SER A 97 28.32 12.06 13.39
CA SER A 97 27.22 12.41 14.31
C SER A 97 27.16 13.92 14.52
N LYS A 98 28.31 14.57 14.73
CA LYS A 98 28.37 16.03 14.85
C LYS A 98 28.00 16.73 13.54
N ARG A 99 28.49 16.24 12.40
CA ARG A 99 28.32 16.87 11.07
C ARG A 99 26.93 16.71 10.46
N LEU A 100 26.26 15.59 10.72
CA LEU A 100 24.95 15.25 10.15
C LEU A 100 23.80 15.27 11.16
N GLY A 101 24.09 15.03 12.44
CA GLY A 101 23.08 14.81 13.47
C GLY A 101 23.01 15.89 14.56
N SER A 102 23.83 16.94 14.51
CA SER A 102 23.81 18.03 15.51
C SER A 102 23.33 19.35 14.89
N SER A 103 22.73 20.22 15.70
CA SER A 103 22.36 21.58 15.29
C SER A 103 23.53 22.57 15.30
N GLU A 104 24.62 22.27 16.00
CA GLU A 104 25.71 23.22 16.27
C GLU A 104 26.78 23.25 15.18
N GLN A 105 27.06 22.12 14.51
CA GLN A 105 28.12 22.04 13.50
C GLN A 105 27.68 21.20 12.30
N ILE A 106 26.66 21.69 11.59
CA ILE A 106 26.08 21.06 10.39
C ILE A 106 27.02 21.27 9.19
N GLU A 107 27.25 20.20 8.41
CA GLU A 107 27.90 20.34 7.10
C GLU A 107 27.01 21.09 6.10
N ILE A 108 27.53 22.20 5.57
CA ILE A 108 26.77 23.12 4.70
C ILE A 108 26.60 22.55 3.29
N SER A 109 27.62 21.87 2.75
CA SER A 109 27.59 21.33 1.39
C SER A 109 26.68 20.10 1.30
N GLU A 110 25.65 20.19 0.46
CA GLU A 110 24.69 19.11 0.26
C GLU A 110 25.33 17.87 -0.38
N GLU A 111 26.33 18.04 -1.25
CA GLU A 111 27.08 16.95 -1.86
C GLU A 111 27.94 16.21 -0.83
N ILE A 112 28.58 16.95 0.08
CA ILE A 112 29.35 16.35 1.18
C ILE A 112 28.43 15.63 2.16
N ARG A 113 27.26 16.21 2.51
CA ARG A 113 26.27 15.51 3.34
C ARG A 113 25.84 14.18 2.69
N LEU A 114 25.58 14.18 1.39
CA LEU A 114 25.26 12.96 0.64
C LEU A 114 26.40 11.93 0.73
N LYS A 115 27.65 12.34 0.51
CA LYS A 115 28.81 11.45 0.63
C LYS A 115 28.98 10.86 2.03
N CYS A 116 28.72 11.64 3.08
CA CYS A 116 28.71 11.13 4.45
C CYS A 116 27.65 10.04 4.65
N VAL A 117 26.44 10.20 4.12
CA VAL A 117 25.37 9.20 4.21
C VAL A 117 25.69 7.96 3.38
N ILE A 118 26.30 8.11 2.19
CA ILE A 118 26.80 6.98 1.39
C ILE A 118 27.86 6.19 2.16
N LEU A 119 28.81 6.88 2.81
CA LEU A 119 29.82 6.24 3.65
C LEU A 119 29.17 5.49 4.82
N LEU A 120 28.15 6.07 5.45
CA LEU A 120 27.39 5.44 6.53
C LEU A 120 26.72 4.14 6.08
N LYS A 121 26.14 4.11 4.88
CA LYS A 121 25.55 2.89 4.30
C LYS A 121 26.58 1.78 4.10
N ILE A 122 27.76 2.12 3.57
CA ILE A 122 28.86 1.17 3.38
C ILE A 122 29.27 0.59 4.73
N ILE A 123 29.37 1.43 5.76
CA ILE A 123 29.68 0.99 7.12
C ILE A 123 28.59 0.03 7.62
N ILE A 124 27.29 0.36 7.48
CA ILE A 124 26.17 -0.53 7.87
C ILE A 124 26.29 -1.90 7.22
N LEU A 125 26.56 -1.94 5.91
CA LEU A 125 26.66 -3.18 5.15
C LEU A 125 27.86 -4.04 5.53
N LYS A 126 28.94 -3.43 6.01
CA LYS A 126 30.24 -4.09 6.18
C LYS A 126 30.59 -4.43 7.63
N TYR A 127 30.12 -3.65 8.60
CA TYR A 127 30.60 -3.75 9.99
C TYR A 127 29.75 -4.65 10.90
N ASP A 128 28.54 -5.01 10.48
CA ASP A 128 27.64 -5.92 11.21
C ASP A 128 27.62 -5.60 12.73
N ASN A 129 27.89 -6.59 13.60
CA ASN A 129 27.79 -6.45 15.06
C ASN A 129 28.80 -5.46 15.67
N LEU A 130 29.85 -5.03 14.95
CA LEU A 130 30.74 -3.96 15.42
C LEU A 130 29.99 -2.63 15.58
N LEU A 131 28.82 -2.48 14.94
CA LEU A 131 27.98 -1.29 15.08
C LEU A 131 27.17 -1.21 16.37
N ALA A 132 27.19 -2.26 17.21
CA ALA A 132 26.39 -2.32 18.44
C ALA A 132 26.58 -1.10 19.36
N LEU A 133 27.80 -0.58 19.46
CA LEU A 133 28.12 0.58 20.31
C LEU A 133 27.72 1.92 19.69
N TYR A 134 27.45 1.95 18.39
CA TYR A 134 27.19 3.16 17.60
C TYR A 134 25.71 3.31 17.21
N ILE A 135 24.83 2.40 17.65
CA ILE A 135 23.40 2.38 17.27
C ILE A 135 22.69 3.70 17.60
N ALA A 136 23.00 4.31 18.76
CA ALA A 136 22.39 5.57 19.16
C ALA A 136 22.79 6.72 18.22
N ASP A 137 24.09 6.85 17.91
CA ASP A 137 24.59 7.85 16.97
C ASP A 137 24.08 7.60 15.55
N LEU A 138 24.09 6.34 15.10
CA LEU A 138 23.54 5.94 13.81
C LEU A 138 22.07 6.36 13.68
N THR A 139 21.26 6.06 14.70
CA THR A 139 19.84 6.42 14.74
C THR A 139 19.67 7.94 14.69
N LYS A 140 20.46 8.69 15.47
CA LYS A 140 20.43 10.15 15.48
C LYS A 140 20.78 10.75 14.11
N ILE A 141 21.84 10.27 13.47
CA ILE A 141 22.25 10.72 12.12
C ILE A 141 21.15 10.46 11.09
N LEU A 142 20.57 9.26 11.11
CA LEU A 142 19.56 8.86 10.14
C LEU A 142 18.25 9.63 10.32
N VAL A 143 17.79 9.85 11.56
CA VAL A 143 16.60 10.68 11.83
C VAL A 143 16.76 12.10 11.30
N HIS A 144 17.94 12.72 11.50
CA HIS A 144 18.20 14.08 11.00
C HIS A 144 18.31 14.12 9.47
N SER A 145 19.04 13.18 8.87
CA SER A 145 19.25 13.15 7.42
C SER A 145 17.99 12.78 6.62
N LEU A 146 17.03 12.05 7.21
CA LEU A 146 15.69 11.87 6.61
C LEU A 146 14.91 13.18 6.46
N ALA A 147 15.24 14.19 7.27
CA ALA A 147 14.65 15.53 7.22
C ALA A 147 15.49 16.53 6.41
N ASP A 148 16.59 16.11 5.78
CA ASP A 148 17.52 17.00 5.05
C ASP A 148 16.83 17.73 3.89
N ASN A 149 17.18 18.99 3.64
CA ASN A 149 16.59 19.75 2.54
C ASN A 149 16.96 19.20 1.15
N TYR A 150 18.09 18.48 1.03
CA TYR A 150 18.55 17.94 -0.23
C TYR A 150 17.90 16.57 -0.53
N PRO A 151 17.14 16.43 -1.64
CA PRO A 151 16.40 15.20 -1.92
C PRO A 151 17.27 13.94 -2.02
N LEU A 152 18.50 14.05 -2.54
CA LEU A 152 19.38 12.87 -2.65
C LEU A 152 19.82 12.36 -1.28
N VAL A 153 20.04 13.25 -0.31
CA VAL A 153 20.33 12.84 1.08
C VAL A 153 19.13 12.08 1.65
N LYS A 154 17.91 12.62 1.54
CA LYS A 154 16.70 11.92 1.99
C LYS A 154 16.57 10.51 1.40
N LYS A 155 16.83 10.39 0.09
CA LYS A 155 16.75 9.12 -0.64
C LYS A 155 17.81 8.13 -0.14
N GLU A 156 19.05 8.57 0.02
CA GLU A 156 20.12 7.70 0.51
C GLU A 156 19.91 7.32 1.98
N SER A 157 19.40 8.23 2.81
CA SER A 157 19.04 7.95 4.22
C SER A 157 17.92 6.91 4.33
N CYS A 158 16.91 6.96 3.45
CA CYS A 158 15.91 5.90 3.33
C CYS A 158 16.58 4.54 3.02
N GLY A 159 17.51 4.53 2.07
CA GLY A 159 18.34 3.36 1.77
C GLY A 159 19.16 2.86 2.97
N CYS A 160 19.78 3.76 3.74
CA CYS A 160 20.53 3.40 4.94
C CYS A 160 19.63 2.77 6.02
N VAL A 161 18.44 3.32 6.24
CA VAL A 161 17.47 2.76 7.20
C VAL A 161 17.04 1.36 6.76
N SER A 162 16.78 1.15 5.47
CA SER A 162 16.48 -0.18 4.92
C SER A 162 17.62 -1.18 5.14
N GLU A 163 18.87 -0.78 4.92
CA GLU A 163 20.02 -1.65 5.20
C GLU A 163 20.21 -1.90 6.70
N PHE A 164 19.98 -0.89 7.54
CA PHE A 164 20.03 -1.03 8.99
C PHE A 164 18.97 -2.03 9.48
N ALA A 165 17.75 -1.95 8.94
CA ALA A 165 16.66 -2.87 9.25
C ALA A 165 16.99 -4.32 8.88
N LYS A 166 17.53 -4.54 7.67
CA LYS A 166 17.83 -5.88 7.15
C LYS A 166 19.03 -6.54 7.84
N ASN A 167 20.14 -5.81 7.94
CA ASN A 167 21.41 -6.39 8.34
C ASN A 167 21.60 -6.41 9.87
N LEU A 168 20.90 -5.54 10.61
CA LEU A 168 21.04 -5.39 12.06
C LEU A 168 19.69 -5.45 12.78
N SER A 169 18.79 -6.32 12.29
CA SER A 169 17.38 -6.42 12.75
C SER A 169 17.23 -6.47 14.27
N LYS A 170 18.11 -7.20 14.98
CA LYS A 170 18.14 -7.27 16.45
C LYS A 170 18.26 -5.90 17.11
N TYR A 171 19.15 -5.05 16.63
CA TYR A 171 19.34 -3.69 17.15
C TYR A 171 18.25 -2.75 16.62
N PHE A 172 17.91 -2.91 15.34
CA PHE A 172 16.90 -2.10 14.67
C PHE A 172 15.53 -2.19 15.34
N TYR A 173 15.11 -3.37 15.81
CA TYR A 173 13.80 -3.56 16.44
C TYR A 173 13.52 -2.56 17.57
N THR A 174 14.54 -2.26 18.40
CA THR A 174 14.41 -1.29 19.50
C THR A 174 14.40 0.17 19.06
N GLN A 175 14.89 0.46 17.85
CA GLN A 175 15.01 1.80 17.30
C GLN A 175 13.93 2.12 16.25
N SER A 176 13.21 1.11 15.74
CA SER A 176 12.38 1.22 14.54
C SER A 176 11.34 2.34 14.63
N GLN A 177 10.73 2.54 15.82
CA GLN A 177 9.71 3.58 16.03
C GLN A 177 10.27 5.00 15.82
N ASN A 178 11.56 5.23 16.07
CA ASN A 178 12.19 6.56 15.89
C ASN A 178 12.18 7.03 14.43
N PHE A 179 12.08 6.10 13.48
CA PHE A 179 12.13 6.39 12.04
C PHE A 179 10.74 6.58 11.42
N VAL A 180 9.66 6.15 12.06
CA VAL A 180 8.30 6.17 11.49
C VAL A 180 7.92 7.58 11.04
N LYS A 181 7.86 8.55 11.97
CA LYS A 181 7.47 9.92 11.65
C LYS A 181 8.41 10.62 10.65
N PRO A 182 9.76 10.57 10.80
CA PRO A 182 10.67 11.13 9.81
C PRO A 182 10.45 10.61 8.39
N ILE A 183 10.18 9.32 8.22
CA ILE A 183 9.92 8.75 6.88
C ILE A 183 8.53 9.17 6.37
N LEU A 184 7.50 9.13 7.22
CA LEU A 184 6.13 9.54 6.83
C LEU A 184 6.07 11.00 6.36
N ASN A 185 6.86 11.90 6.93
CA ASN A 185 6.96 13.29 6.47
C ASN A 185 7.36 13.40 4.98
N ASN A 186 8.05 12.40 4.45
CA ASN A 186 8.48 12.37 3.05
C ASN A 186 7.45 11.73 2.11
N PHE A 187 6.34 11.18 2.62
CA PHE A 187 5.27 10.62 1.79
C PHE A 187 4.59 11.70 0.93
N LYS A 188 4.58 12.97 1.34
CA LYS A 188 3.97 14.09 0.58
C LYS A 188 5.02 14.91 -0.19
N HIS A 189 6.24 14.40 -0.31
CA HIS A 189 7.34 15.13 -0.96
C HIS A 189 7.07 15.39 -2.45
N GLN A 190 7.50 16.54 -2.98
CA GLN A 190 7.25 16.94 -4.37
C GLN A 190 7.77 15.92 -5.40
N HIS A 191 8.96 15.36 -5.16
CA HIS A 191 9.57 14.39 -6.06
C HIS A 191 9.09 12.96 -5.75
N TYR A 192 8.45 12.33 -6.73
CA TYR A 192 7.91 10.97 -6.61
C TYR A 192 8.97 9.93 -6.23
N LYS A 193 10.22 10.08 -6.69
CA LYS A 193 11.34 9.19 -6.32
C LYS A 193 11.60 9.15 -4.81
N ILE A 194 11.37 10.26 -4.11
CA ILE A 194 11.50 10.33 -2.64
C ILE A 194 10.31 9.62 -1.99
N ARG A 195 9.09 9.88 -2.45
CA ARG A 195 7.88 9.19 -1.96
C ARG A 195 8.01 7.67 -2.09
N ILE A 196 8.47 7.17 -3.24
CA ILE A 196 8.75 5.73 -3.46
C ILE A 196 9.80 5.22 -2.47
N ALA A 197 10.92 5.93 -2.31
CA ALA A 197 11.97 5.52 -1.38
C ALA A 197 11.42 5.42 0.05
N SER A 198 10.63 6.40 0.49
CA SER A 198 10.01 6.42 1.81
C SER A 198 9.00 5.29 2.01
N ILE A 199 8.15 4.99 1.02
CA ILE A 199 7.20 3.87 1.08
C ILE A 199 7.94 2.53 1.21
N LYS A 200 8.98 2.31 0.39
CA LYS A 200 9.79 1.08 0.44
C LYS A 200 10.52 0.94 1.78
N THR A 201 11.05 2.04 2.31
CA THR A 201 11.71 2.03 3.62
C THR A 201 10.75 1.80 4.78
N ILE A 202 9.51 2.32 4.73
CA ILE A 202 8.47 1.91 5.68
C ILE A 202 8.16 0.41 5.56
N GLY A 203 8.14 -0.11 4.33
CA GLY A 203 8.07 -1.54 4.03
C GLY A 203 9.09 -2.36 4.81
N ASP A 204 10.37 -2.02 4.67
CA ASP A 204 11.47 -2.67 5.37
C ASP A 204 11.42 -2.44 6.89
N LEU A 205 11.06 -1.23 7.33
CA LEU A 205 10.96 -0.88 8.75
C LEU A 205 9.97 -1.80 9.49
N ILE A 206 8.81 -2.04 8.90
CA ILE A 206 7.80 -2.95 9.48
C ILE A 206 8.23 -4.40 9.36
N GLN A 207 8.85 -4.79 8.24
CA GLN A 207 9.27 -6.16 8.02
C GLN A 207 10.28 -6.64 9.06
N TYR A 208 11.25 -5.79 9.41
CA TYR A 208 12.38 -6.16 10.26
C TYR A 208 12.37 -5.46 11.64
N GLY A 209 11.40 -4.59 11.90
CA GLY A 209 11.25 -3.85 13.15
C GLY A 209 10.01 -4.22 13.95
N ASN A 210 9.54 -3.31 14.79
CA ASN A 210 8.31 -3.48 15.55
C ASN A 210 7.07 -3.35 14.64
N SER A 211 6.38 -4.45 14.37
CA SER A 211 5.20 -4.46 13.50
C SER A 211 4.01 -3.67 14.06
N LYS A 212 3.98 -3.32 15.36
CA LYS A 212 2.90 -2.52 15.95
C LYS A 212 2.75 -1.16 15.29
N SER A 213 3.83 -0.62 14.71
CA SER A 213 3.80 0.66 13.98
C SER A 213 2.86 0.63 12.76
N ILE A 214 2.39 -0.55 12.29
CA ILE A 214 1.34 -0.70 11.26
C ILE A 214 0.11 0.17 11.58
N GLU A 215 -0.27 0.28 12.86
CA GLU A 215 -1.42 1.09 13.29
C GLU A 215 -1.31 2.56 12.88
N GLU A 216 -0.10 3.13 12.94
CA GLU A 216 0.16 4.54 12.61
C GLU A 216 0.35 4.76 11.10
N ILE A 217 0.91 3.77 10.38
CA ILE A 217 1.32 3.95 8.97
C ILE A 217 0.24 3.59 7.95
N THR A 218 -0.78 2.83 8.33
CA THR A 218 -1.77 2.29 7.37
C THR A 218 -2.52 3.41 6.66
N THR A 219 -2.98 4.43 7.40
CA THR A 219 -3.69 5.57 6.81
C THR A 219 -2.78 6.39 5.86
N PRO A 220 -1.56 6.81 6.27
CA PRO A 220 -0.61 7.45 5.34
C PRO A 220 -0.30 6.62 4.08
N MET A 221 -0.21 5.29 4.19
CA MET A 221 -0.04 4.39 3.05
C MET A 221 -1.27 4.39 2.13
N ALA A 222 -2.48 4.35 2.70
CA ALA A 222 -3.72 4.41 1.93
C ALA A 222 -3.84 5.74 1.16
N GLU A 223 -3.46 6.87 1.77
CA GLU A 223 -3.41 8.16 1.06
C GLU A 223 -2.46 8.17 -0.15
N ARG A 224 -1.50 7.24 -0.23
CA ARG A 224 -0.59 7.12 -1.38
C ARG A 224 -1.15 6.28 -2.52
N LEU A 225 -2.28 5.60 -2.33
CA LEU A 225 -3.05 4.99 -3.42
C LEU A 225 -3.78 6.02 -4.29
N PHE A 226 -3.81 7.29 -3.86
CA PHE A 226 -4.33 8.42 -4.63
C PHE A 226 -3.21 9.25 -5.29
N ASP A 227 -1.97 8.77 -5.26
CA ASP A 227 -0.86 9.52 -5.87
C ASP A 227 -1.02 9.60 -7.39
N GLN A 228 -0.78 10.78 -7.96
CA GLN A 228 -0.84 11.02 -9.40
C GLN A 228 0.18 10.20 -10.19
N ASN A 229 1.30 9.83 -9.56
CA ASN A 229 2.30 8.98 -10.18
C ASN A 229 2.03 7.51 -9.87
N GLY A 230 1.67 6.72 -10.89
CA GLY A 230 1.38 5.30 -10.75
C GLY A 230 2.53 4.48 -10.12
N LEU A 231 3.79 4.89 -10.27
CA LEU A 231 4.92 4.18 -9.62
C LEU A 231 4.89 4.32 -8.09
N VAL A 232 4.31 5.40 -7.55
CA VAL A 232 4.11 5.57 -6.11
C VAL A 232 3.00 4.62 -5.64
N ARG A 233 1.88 4.56 -6.34
CA ARG A 233 0.77 3.63 -6.04
C ARG A 233 1.26 2.19 -6.10
N LYS A 234 1.99 1.81 -7.15
CA LYS A 234 2.63 0.49 -7.31
C LYS A 234 3.52 0.13 -6.13
N ALA A 235 4.32 1.07 -5.60
CA ALA A 235 5.16 0.83 -4.44
C ALA A 235 4.35 0.48 -3.18
N VAL A 236 3.17 1.10 -2.98
CA VAL A 236 2.26 0.74 -1.87
C VAL A 236 1.75 -0.68 -2.03
N ILE A 237 1.31 -1.06 -3.24
CA ILE A 237 0.83 -2.41 -3.56
C ILE A 237 1.91 -3.46 -3.32
N GLU A 238 3.14 -3.21 -3.79
CA GLU A 238 4.28 -4.12 -3.61
C GLU A 238 4.63 -4.31 -2.13
N VAL A 239 4.64 -3.23 -1.35
CA VAL A 239 4.92 -3.30 0.10
C VAL A 239 3.81 -4.04 0.84
N ALA A 240 2.54 -3.75 0.54
CA ALA A 240 1.40 -4.42 1.15
C ALA A 240 1.40 -5.93 0.84
N GLY A 241 1.61 -6.31 -0.42
CA GLY A 241 1.72 -7.71 -0.81
C GLY A 241 2.91 -8.42 -0.15
N PHE A 242 4.06 -7.74 -0.04
CA PHE A 242 5.22 -8.30 0.64
C PHE A 242 4.95 -8.56 2.13
N TRP A 243 4.27 -7.67 2.84
CA TRP A 243 3.85 -7.92 4.23
C TRP A 243 2.84 -9.07 4.34
N LEU A 244 1.87 -9.16 3.43
CA LEU A 244 0.87 -10.24 3.42
C LEU A 244 1.47 -11.62 3.10
N LEU A 245 2.66 -11.66 2.49
CA LEU A 245 3.41 -12.89 2.24
C LEU A 245 4.43 -13.21 3.34
N ASN A 246 5.18 -12.20 3.83
CA ASN A 246 6.43 -12.45 4.54
C ASN A 246 6.49 -11.89 5.97
N LEU A 247 5.54 -11.05 6.41
CA LEU A 247 5.58 -10.50 7.76
C LEU A 247 5.28 -11.61 8.78
N LYS A 248 6.10 -11.69 9.85
CA LYS A 248 6.07 -12.78 10.83
C LYS A 248 4.67 -12.99 11.45
N ASP A 249 4.04 -11.92 11.93
CA ASP A 249 2.72 -11.96 12.57
C ASP A 249 1.61 -11.39 11.65
N ARG A 250 1.73 -11.60 10.34
CA ARG A 250 0.87 -10.95 9.34
C ARG A 250 -0.63 -11.20 9.51
N TYR A 251 -1.03 -12.34 10.08
CA TYR A 251 -2.43 -12.71 10.29
C TYR A 251 -3.14 -11.67 11.18
N ASN A 252 -2.43 -11.13 12.18
CA ASN A 252 -2.96 -10.09 13.07
C ASN A 252 -3.21 -8.76 12.32
N TRP A 253 -2.45 -8.52 11.26
CA TRP A 253 -2.44 -7.26 10.51
C TRP A 253 -3.20 -7.30 9.18
N TRP A 254 -3.73 -8.46 8.77
CA TRP A 254 -4.45 -8.59 7.50
C TRP A 254 -5.53 -7.54 7.31
N HIS A 255 -6.39 -7.33 8.30
CA HIS A 255 -7.45 -6.32 8.23
C HIS A 255 -6.95 -4.87 8.06
N LYS A 256 -5.66 -4.57 8.29
CA LYS A 256 -5.07 -3.26 8.02
C LYS A 256 -4.36 -3.22 6.66
N VAL A 257 -3.69 -4.30 6.29
CA VAL A 257 -2.86 -4.36 5.07
C VAL A 257 -3.66 -4.75 3.83
N LEU A 258 -4.67 -5.61 3.99
CA LEU A 258 -5.47 -6.15 2.89
C LEU A 258 -6.16 -5.06 2.05
N PRO A 259 -6.78 -4.01 2.64
CA PRO A 259 -7.33 -2.89 1.87
C PRO A 259 -6.29 -2.21 0.96
N LEU A 260 -5.03 -2.11 1.41
CA LEU A 260 -3.98 -1.47 0.63
C LEU A 260 -3.69 -2.25 -0.67
N LEU A 261 -3.64 -3.58 -0.58
CA LEU A 261 -3.43 -4.45 -1.74
C LEU A 261 -4.67 -4.48 -2.65
N LEU A 262 -5.84 -4.75 -2.08
CA LEU A 262 -7.07 -4.99 -2.86
C LEU A 262 -7.56 -3.76 -3.62
N THR A 263 -7.28 -2.56 -3.12
CA THR A 263 -7.55 -1.31 -3.85
C THR A 263 -6.78 -1.26 -5.18
N GLY A 264 -5.60 -1.89 -5.26
CA GLY A 264 -4.80 -1.98 -6.49
C GLY A 264 -5.48 -2.74 -7.63
N LEU A 265 -6.46 -3.61 -7.34
CA LEU A 265 -7.24 -4.32 -8.37
C LEU A 265 -8.10 -3.38 -9.23
N HIS A 266 -8.36 -2.17 -8.74
CA HIS A 266 -9.08 -1.11 -9.44
C HIS A 266 -8.18 0.10 -9.77
N ASP A 267 -6.86 -0.09 -9.84
CA ASP A 267 -5.97 0.96 -10.32
C ASP A 267 -6.27 1.31 -11.78
N GLU A 268 -6.04 2.56 -12.17
CA GLU A 268 -6.20 3.05 -13.55
C GLU A 268 -5.23 2.36 -14.51
N LEU A 269 -4.02 2.03 -14.03
CA LEU A 269 -2.99 1.37 -14.84
C LEU A 269 -3.13 -0.15 -14.75
N GLU A 270 -3.24 -0.79 -15.91
CA GLU A 270 -3.38 -2.25 -16.03
C GLU A 270 -2.23 -3.02 -15.37
N GLU A 271 -1.00 -2.54 -15.53
CA GLU A 271 0.17 -3.16 -14.88
C GLU A 271 0.06 -3.22 -13.35
N ILE A 272 -0.59 -2.24 -12.73
CA ILE A 272 -0.79 -2.21 -11.28
C ILE A 272 -1.91 -3.17 -10.88
N ARG A 273 -3.00 -3.23 -11.66
CA ARG A 273 -4.07 -4.21 -11.47
C ARG A 273 -3.54 -5.64 -11.54
N GLN A 274 -2.74 -5.95 -12.57
CA GLN A 274 -2.14 -7.27 -12.73
C GLN A 274 -1.20 -7.59 -11.57
N LYS A 275 -0.35 -6.63 -11.18
CA LYS A 275 0.56 -6.83 -10.03
C LYS A 275 -0.19 -7.11 -8.73
N ALA A 276 -1.30 -6.42 -8.48
CA ALA A 276 -2.15 -6.66 -7.32
C ALA A 276 -2.83 -8.03 -7.38
N ALA A 277 -3.32 -8.45 -8.56
CA ALA A 277 -3.93 -9.75 -8.77
C ALA A 277 -2.93 -10.91 -8.56
N ASP A 278 -1.72 -10.81 -9.12
CA ASP A 278 -0.67 -11.82 -8.96
C ASP A 278 -0.27 -11.98 -7.48
N LEU A 279 -0.10 -10.86 -6.77
CA LEU A 279 0.20 -10.87 -5.34
C LEU A 279 -0.96 -11.47 -4.55
N TRP A 280 -2.20 -11.11 -4.87
CA TRP A 280 -3.37 -11.62 -4.18
C TRP A 280 -3.51 -13.14 -4.33
N ASP A 281 -3.36 -13.65 -5.55
CA ASP A 281 -3.36 -15.09 -5.81
C ASP A 281 -2.25 -15.81 -5.05
N ALA A 282 -1.02 -15.29 -5.07
CA ALA A 282 0.11 -15.85 -4.33
C ALA A 282 -0.14 -15.89 -2.81
N ILE A 283 -0.77 -14.85 -2.24
CA ILE A 283 -1.13 -14.81 -0.80
C ILE A 283 -2.13 -15.90 -0.46
N GLY A 284 -3.13 -16.12 -1.31
CA GLY A 284 -4.11 -17.18 -1.10
C GLY A 284 -3.49 -18.58 -1.20
N LYS A 285 -2.59 -18.81 -2.17
CA LYS A 285 -1.84 -20.07 -2.30
C LYS A 285 -0.98 -20.34 -1.07
N LEU A 286 -0.23 -19.34 -0.60
CA LEU A 286 0.58 -19.45 0.61
C LEU A 286 -0.29 -19.80 1.84
N TYR A 287 -1.46 -19.18 1.99
CA TYR A 287 -2.35 -19.51 3.10
C TYR A 287 -2.83 -20.96 3.05
N ILE A 288 -3.14 -21.49 1.86
CA ILE A 288 -3.51 -22.90 1.70
C ILE A 288 -2.35 -23.82 2.11
N GLU A 289 -1.13 -23.52 1.63
CA GLU A 289 0.07 -24.30 1.95
C GLU A 289 0.36 -24.35 3.46
N GLU A 290 0.26 -23.21 4.15
CA GLU A 290 0.53 -23.13 5.59
C GLU A 290 -0.54 -23.79 6.45
N ASN A 291 -1.79 -23.83 5.97
CA ASN A 291 -2.94 -24.31 6.73
C ASN A 291 -3.47 -25.65 6.19
N GLN A 292 -2.68 -26.39 5.41
CA GLN A 292 -3.07 -27.68 4.83
C GLN A 292 -3.49 -28.75 5.86
N ASN A 293 -3.02 -28.62 7.10
CA ASN A 293 -3.37 -29.53 8.21
C ASN A 293 -4.63 -29.11 8.96
N ASP A 294 -5.22 -27.94 8.65
CA ASP A 294 -6.49 -27.51 9.22
C ASP A 294 -7.64 -28.33 8.62
N GLU A 295 -8.34 -29.11 9.46
CA GLU A 295 -9.43 -29.99 9.02
C GLU A 295 -10.57 -29.23 8.34
N LYS A 296 -10.88 -28.00 8.76
CA LYS A 296 -11.95 -27.20 8.15
C LYS A 296 -11.53 -26.75 6.75
N LEU A 297 -10.29 -26.31 6.58
CA LEU A 297 -9.77 -25.93 5.27
C LEU A 297 -9.68 -27.14 4.34
N LYS A 298 -9.21 -28.29 4.85
CA LYS A 298 -9.14 -29.54 4.09
C LYS A 298 -10.52 -29.98 3.61
N ASN A 299 -11.52 -29.99 4.49
CA ASN A 299 -12.90 -30.29 4.10
C ASN A 299 -13.39 -29.31 3.01
N LYS A 300 -13.12 -28.00 3.15
CA LYS A 300 -13.48 -27.03 2.10
C LYS A 300 -12.76 -27.27 0.76
N LEU A 301 -11.54 -27.79 0.78
CA LEU A 301 -10.78 -28.15 -0.43
C LEU A 301 -11.32 -29.43 -1.07
N ASP A 302 -11.58 -30.47 -0.28
CA ASP A 302 -12.06 -31.77 -0.75
C ASP A 302 -13.45 -31.66 -1.41
N PHE A 303 -14.27 -30.71 -0.96
CA PHE A 303 -15.61 -30.42 -1.51
C PHE A 303 -15.65 -29.12 -2.32
N LEU A 304 -14.50 -28.62 -2.79
CA LEU A 304 -14.44 -27.39 -3.57
C LEU A 304 -15.11 -27.59 -4.94
N THR A 305 -16.27 -27.00 -5.14
CA THR A 305 -16.87 -26.91 -6.48
C THR A 305 -16.05 -25.95 -7.34
N GLU A 306 -15.32 -26.47 -8.32
CA GLU A 306 -14.54 -25.66 -9.27
C GLU A 306 -15.45 -24.82 -10.19
N ASP A 307 -16.55 -25.42 -10.67
CA ASP A 307 -17.58 -24.73 -11.47
C ASP A 307 -18.80 -24.36 -10.61
N TYR A 308 -18.82 -23.14 -10.07
CA TYR A 308 -20.10 -22.57 -9.62
C TYR A 308 -20.94 -22.30 -10.86
N HIS A 309 -22.01 -23.08 -11.06
CA HIS A 309 -22.94 -22.91 -12.18
C HIS A 309 -23.52 -21.48 -12.29
N HIS A 310 -23.60 -20.77 -11.16
CA HIS A 310 -24.07 -19.40 -11.08
C HIS A 310 -23.01 -18.51 -10.41
N TYR A 311 -21.98 -18.11 -11.17
CA TYR A 311 -20.94 -17.17 -10.75
C TYR A 311 -20.83 -16.03 -11.78
N PRO A 312 -20.47 -14.79 -11.38
CA PRO A 312 -20.22 -13.73 -12.35
C PRO A 312 -19.10 -14.12 -13.32
N ASN A 313 -19.13 -13.61 -14.55
CA ASN A 313 -18.15 -13.96 -15.59
C ASN A 313 -16.77 -13.31 -15.35
N LEU A 314 -16.10 -13.76 -14.30
CA LEU A 314 -14.85 -13.25 -13.74
C LEU A 314 -14.01 -14.42 -13.20
N THR A 315 -12.71 -14.22 -13.10
CA THR A 315 -11.83 -15.19 -12.44
C THR A 315 -12.15 -15.25 -10.95
N ARG A 316 -12.62 -16.41 -10.49
CA ARG A 316 -12.90 -16.65 -9.08
C ARG A 316 -11.59 -16.69 -8.27
N PRO A 317 -11.47 -15.94 -7.16
CA PRO A 317 -10.30 -16.02 -6.28
C PRO A 317 -10.12 -17.41 -5.67
N ASN A 318 -8.86 -17.84 -5.48
CA ASN A 318 -8.57 -19.13 -4.86
C ASN A 318 -9.11 -19.22 -3.42
N LEU A 319 -9.27 -20.43 -2.89
CA LEU A 319 -9.91 -20.64 -1.58
C LEU A 319 -9.19 -19.91 -0.43
N GLY A 320 -7.87 -19.76 -0.50
CA GLY A 320 -7.10 -19.04 0.51
C GLY A 320 -7.41 -17.56 0.52
N CYS A 321 -7.46 -16.93 -0.66
CA CYS A 321 -7.91 -15.53 -0.80
C CYS A 321 -9.27 -15.32 -0.14
N ARG A 322 -10.23 -16.19 -0.47
CA ARG A 322 -11.60 -16.10 0.05
C ARG A 322 -11.64 -16.26 1.56
N THR A 323 -10.94 -17.26 2.08
CA THR A 323 -10.87 -17.53 3.53
C THR A 323 -10.25 -16.35 4.29
N ILE A 324 -9.18 -15.73 3.78
CA ILE A 324 -8.58 -14.53 4.39
C ILE A 324 -9.58 -13.36 4.38
N ALA A 325 -10.25 -13.11 3.26
CA ALA A 325 -11.23 -12.03 3.12
C ALA A 325 -12.39 -12.20 4.11
N GLN A 326 -12.93 -13.42 4.22
CA GLN A 326 -14.00 -13.79 5.17
C GLN A 326 -13.61 -13.47 6.62
N GLN A 327 -12.39 -13.81 7.02
CA GLN A 327 -11.89 -13.54 8.38
C GLN A 327 -11.68 -12.05 8.67
N CYS A 328 -11.43 -11.24 7.64
CA CYS A 328 -11.11 -9.82 7.80
C CYS A 328 -12.32 -8.88 7.66
N PHE A 329 -13.33 -9.26 6.89
CA PHE A 329 -14.38 -8.34 6.45
C PHE A 329 -15.19 -7.73 7.61
N SER A 330 -15.45 -8.49 8.67
CA SER A 330 -16.16 -8.01 9.87
C SER A 330 -15.47 -6.82 10.57
N LYS A 331 -14.14 -6.72 10.47
CA LYS A 331 -13.35 -5.59 11.00
C LYS A 331 -13.33 -4.38 10.07
N LEU A 332 -13.64 -4.59 8.78
CA LEU A 332 -13.50 -3.60 7.71
C LEU A 332 -14.83 -2.94 7.35
N ILE A 333 -15.93 -3.68 7.43
CA ILE A 333 -17.27 -3.25 6.97
C ILE A 333 -17.68 -1.87 7.51
N ASN A 334 -17.43 -1.58 8.78
CA ASN A 334 -17.80 -0.29 9.37
C ASN A 334 -16.99 0.87 8.76
N GLY A 335 -15.69 0.67 8.51
CA GLY A 335 -14.84 1.68 7.87
C GLY A 335 -15.28 1.94 6.44
N ILE A 336 -15.50 0.87 5.66
CA ILE A 336 -16.01 0.96 4.29
C ILE A 336 -17.34 1.71 4.25
N ASN A 337 -18.30 1.32 5.11
CA ASN A 337 -19.61 1.95 5.18
C ASN A 337 -19.57 3.44 5.55
N LEU A 338 -18.60 3.85 6.38
CA LEU A 338 -18.38 5.25 6.71
C LEU A 338 -17.80 6.01 5.51
N GLU A 339 -16.78 5.45 4.86
CA GLU A 339 -16.09 6.07 3.72
C GLU A 339 -16.97 6.16 2.46
N LEU A 340 -18.00 5.32 2.33
CA LEU A 340 -19.02 5.47 1.27
C LEU A 340 -19.81 6.78 1.36
N GLY A 341 -19.84 7.42 2.53
CA GLY A 341 -20.48 8.71 2.75
C GLY A 341 -19.49 9.87 2.93
N ASP A 342 -18.22 9.68 2.57
CA ASP A 342 -17.18 10.70 2.76
C ASP A 342 -17.44 11.93 1.88
N TRP A 343 -17.06 13.12 2.35
CA TRP A 343 -17.24 14.35 1.58
C TRP A 343 -16.32 14.42 0.36
N ILE A 344 -15.20 13.69 0.35
CA ILE A 344 -14.27 13.58 -0.77
C ILE A 344 -14.75 12.50 -1.75
N ALA A 345 -15.06 12.89 -2.99
CA ALA A 345 -15.57 11.98 -4.03
C ALA A 345 -14.66 10.78 -4.30
N ASP A 346 -13.35 11.00 -4.42
CA ASP A 346 -12.41 9.91 -4.71
C ASP A 346 -12.32 8.88 -3.56
N ILE A 347 -12.53 9.30 -2.29
CA ILE A 347 -12.61 8.36 -1.16
C ILE A 347 -13.86 7.48 -1.31
N ARG A 348 -15.02 8.08 -1.63
CA ARG A 348 -16.25 7.31 -1.88
C ARG A 348 -16.08 6.31 -3.02
N VAL A 349 -15.45 6.72 -4.12
CA VAL A 349 -15.18 5.83 -5.27
C VAL A 349 -14.29 4.66 -4.88
N ARG A 350 -13.18 4.90 -4.17
CA ARG A 350 -12.29 3.81 -3.71
C ARG A 350 -12.98 2.88 -2.71
N SER A 351 -13.78 3.42 -1.80
CA SER A 351 -14.55 2.59 -0.86
C SER A 351 -15.57 1.71 -1.58
N ALA A 352 -16.28 2.24 -2.59
CA ALA A 352 -17.21 1.48 -3.42
C ALA A 352 -16.50 0.37 -4.22
N GLN A 353 -15.34 0.67 -4.82
CA GLN A 353 -14.50 -0.32 -5.49
C GLN A 353 -14.02 -1.41 -4.53
N LEU A 354 -13.56 -1.03 -3.34
CA LEU A 354 -13.08 -1.97 -2.34
C LEU A 354 -14.20 -2.89 -1.84
N LEU A 355 -15.40 -2.36 -1.62
CA LEU A 355 -16.58 -3.15 -1.26
C LEU A 355 -16.89 -4.17 -2.37
N CYS A 356 -16.86 -3.74 -3.63
CA CYS A 356 -17.07 -4.59 -4.80
C CYS A 356 -16.11 -5.79 -4.81
N VAL A 357 -14.81 -5.55 -4.55
CA VAL A 357 -13.81 -6.62 -4.40
C VAL A 357 -14.16 -7.55 -3.24
N PHE A 358 -14.48 -7.00 -2.06
CA PHE A 358 -14.74 -7.82 -0.88
C PHE A 358 -15.94 -8.74 -1.07
N ILE A 359 -17.04 -8.26 -1.67
CA ILE A 359 -18.22 -9.10 -1.90
C ILE A 359 -17.89 -10.31 -2.78
N LEU A 360 -17.09 -10.14 -3.83
CA LEU A 360 -16.60 -11.27 -4.65
C LEU A 360 -15.73 -12.26 -3.87
N ASN A 361 -14.94 -11.76 -2.91
CA ASN A 361 -14.00 -12.60 -2.17
C ASN A 361 -14.64 -13.31 -0.98
N ILE A 362 -15.67 -12.74 -0.35
CA ILE A 362 -16.34 -13.38 0.79
C ILE A 362 -17.45 -14.35 0.37
N GLU A 363 -17.99 -14.20 -0.85
CA GLU A 363 -19.05 -15.05 -1.40
C GLU A 363 -20.24 -15.13 -0.43
N GLU A 364 -20.74 -16.35 -0.13
CA GLU A 364 -21.92 -16.61 0.71
C GLU A 364 -21.81 -16.00 2.13
N ASP A 365 -20.60 -15.75 2.65
CA ASP A 365 -20.41 -15.08 3.95
C ASP A 365 -20.98 -13.66 3.96
N VAL A 366 -21.29 -13.06 2.80
CA VAL A 366 -22.00 -11.78 2.74
C VAL A 366 -23.40 -11.86 3.38
N ILE A 367 -24.02 -13.04 3.46
CA ILE A 367 -25.36 -13.24 4.06
C ILE A 367 -25.40 -12.73 5.50
N GLN A 368 -24.35 -12.93 6.30
CA GLN A 368 -24.32 -12.45 7.70
C GLN A 368 -24.15 -10.92 7.81
N HIS A 369 -23.81 -10.25 6.71
CA HIS A 369 -23.46 -8.83 6.66
C HIS A 369 -24.47 -7.98 5.88
N ILE A 370 -25.31 -8.58 5.03
CA ILE A 370 -26.21 -7.88 4.11
C ILE A 370 -27.06 -6.81 4.79
N GLY A 371 -27.61 -7.08 5.98
CA GLY A 371 -28.41 -6.09 6.72
C GLY A 371 -27.65 -4.80 7.07
N LYS A 372 -26.33 -4.89 7.29
CA LYS A 372 -25.46 -3.73 7.54
C LYS A 372 -25.00 -3.02 6.26
N LEU A 373 -25.02 -3.72 5.13
CA LEU A 373 -24.57 -3.21 3.82
C LEU A 373 -25.68 -2.44 3.10
N LEU A 374 -26.93 -2.90 3.20
CA LEU A 374 -28.05 -2.33 2.45
C LEU A 374 -28.24 -0.81 2.70
N PRO A 375 -28.32 -0.29 3.95
CA PRO A 375 -28.55 1.15 4.17
C PRO A 375 -27.50 2.10 3.56
N PRO A 376 -26.18 1.88 3.73
CA PRO A 376 -25.18 2.73 3.06
C PRO A 376 -25.21 2.55 1.53
N MET A 377 -25.47 1.35 1.01
CA MET A 377 -25.60 1.12 -0.44
C MET A 377 -26.78 1.89 -1.04
N TYR A 378 -27.94 1.93 -0.37
CA TYR A 378 -29.09 2.72 -0.84
C TYR A 378 -28.77 4.21 -0.96
N ARG A 379 -28.00 4.75 -0.01
CA ARG A 379 -27.55 6.14 -0.05
C ARG A 379 -26.54 6.36 -1.18
N ALA A 380 -25.53 5.49 -1.30
CA ALA A 380 -24.49 5.58 -2.32
C ALA A 380 -25.03 5.39 -3.76
N CYS A 381 -26.14 4.68 -3.96
CA CYS A 381 -26.82 4.62 -5.26
C CYS A 381 -27.51 5.93 -5.69
N ASN A 382 -27.58 6.92 -4.79
CA ASN A 382 -28.04 8.28 -5.10
C ASN A 382 -26.87 9.30 -5.12
N ASP A 383 -25.62 8.84 -5.19
CA ASP A 383 -24.45 9.72 -5.23
C ASP A 383 -24.43 10.59 -6.50
N GLU A 384 -23.84 11.77 -6.38
CA GLU A 384 -23.65 12.69 -7.51
C GLU A 384 -22.55 12.19 -8.46
N ASP A 385 -21.56 11.44 -7.94
CA ASP A 385 -20.52 10.82 -8.74
C ASP A 385 -20.98 9.43 -9.23
N ASN A 386 -21.25 9.34 -10.53
CA ASN A 386 -21.73 8.11 -11.14
C ASN A 386 -20.74 6.93 -10.99
N ARG A 387 -19.44 7.18 -10.78
CA ARG A 387 -18.45 6.12 -10.52
C ARG A 387 -18.76 5.39 -9.22
N VAL A 388 -19.24 6.09 -8.19
CA VAL A 388 -19.69 5.47 -6.92
C VAL A 388 -20.89 4.57 -7.20
N VAL A 389 -21.88 5.12 -7.91
CA VAL A 389 -23.14 4.44 -8.24
C VAL A 389 -22.89 3.16 -9.03
N GLU A 390 -22.05 3.19 -10.07
CA GLU A 390 -21.68 2.02 -10.88
C GLU A 390 -21.02 0.91 -10.06
N ASN A 391 -20.13 1.26 -9.13
CA ASN A 391 -19.47 0.29 -8.27
C ASN A 391 -20.43 -0.33 -7.24
N ILE A 392 -21.38 0.44 -6.72
CA ILE A 392 -22.39 -0.07 -5.78
C ILE A 392 -23.45 -0.91 -6.49
N GLU A 393 -23.84 -0.54 -7.71
CA GLU A 393 -24.66 -1.41 -8.56
C GLU A 393 -23.96 -2.75 -8.83
N ARG A 394 -22.67 -2.72 -9.18
CA ARG A 394 -21.89 -3.94 -9.37
C ARG A 394 -21.80 -4.78 -8.09
N THR A 395 -21.58 -4.13 -6.96
CA THR A 395 -21.58 -4.75 -5.64
C THR A 395 -22.93 -5.43 -5.35
N ALA A 396 -24.04 -4.74 -5.61
CA ALA A 396 -25.39 -5.25 -5.45
C ALA A 396 -25.65 -6.44 -6.38
N GLU A 397 -25.18 -6.39 -7.63
CA GLU A 397 -25.23 -7.51 -8.57
C GLU A 397 -24.47 -8.73 -8.00
N TYR A 398 -23.27 -8.55 -7.43
CA TYR A 398 -22.54 -9.65 -6.77
C TYR A 398 -23.24 -10.20 -5.53
N ILE A 399 -23.89 -9.35 -4.73
CA ILE A 399 -24.75 -9.83 -3.63
C ILE A 399 -25.84 -10.77 -4.17
N GLY A 400 -26.42 -10.48 -5.34
CA GLY A 400 -27.39 -11.36 -5.99
C GLY A 400 -26.87 -12.76 -6.31
N TYR A 401 -25.58 -12.88 -6.66
CA TYR A 401 -24.96 -14.19 -6.95
C TYR A 401 -24.80 -15.06 -5.71
N PHE A 402 -24.62 -14.45 -4.53
CA PHE A 402 -24.26 -15.17 -3.30
C PHE A 402 -25.36 -15.20 -2.23
N VAL A 403 -26.36 -14.31 -2.31
CA VAL A 403 -27.45 -14.24 -1.34
C VAL A 403 -28.73 -14.78 -1.95
N PRO A 404 -29.29 -15.86 -1.38
CA PRO A 404 -30.55 -16.43 -1.84
C PRO A 404 -31.69 -15.39 -1.89
N PRO A 405 -32.54 -15.41 -2.95
CA PRO A 405 -33.68 -14.53 -3.12
C PRO A 405 -34.58 -14.35 -1.90
N LYS A 406 -34.86 -15.45 -1.20
CA LYS A 406 -35.68 -15.42 0.01
C LYS A 406 -35.11 -14.52 1.11
N ILE A 407 -33.78 -14.47 1.25
CA ILE A 407 -33.11 -13.71 2.32
C ILE A 407 -33.15 -12.22 2.00
N TYR A 408 -32.70 -11.82 0.80
CA TYR A 408 -32.70 -10.39 0.48
C TYR A 408 -34.11 -9.85 0.32
N CYS A 409 -35.09 -10.62 -0.21
CA CYS A 409 -36.48 -10.15 -0.30
C CYS A 409 -37.06 -9.86 1.09
N HIS A 410 -36.79 -10.72 2.07
CA HIS A 410 -37.24 -10.52 3.46
C HIS A 410 -36.68 -9.26 4.11
N LEU A 411 -35.51 -8.78 3.67
CA LEU A 411 -34.88 -7.55 4.18
C LEU A 411 -35.28 -6.31 3.38
N ILE A 412 -35.30 -6.43 2.05
CA ILE A 412 -35.45 -5.30 1.13
C ILE A 412 -36.92 -4.91 0.94
N ILE A 413 -37.83 -5.88 0.79
CA ILE A 413 -39.25 -5.58 0.52
C ILE A 413 -39.88 -4.76 1.65
N PRO A 414 -39.78 -5.15 2.94
CA PRO A 414 -40.34 -4.34 4.02
C PRO A 414 -39.74 -2.92 4.08
N THR A 415 -38.42 -2.80 3.85
CA THR A 415 -37.73 -1.50 3.82
C THR A 415 -38.26 -0.60 2.68
N LEU A 416 -38.57 -1.18 1.52
CA LEU A 416 -39.14 -0.45 0.38
C LEU A 416 -40.61 -0.07 0.61
N GLU A 417 -41.39 -0.91 1.27
CA GLU A 417 -42.78 -0.60 1.67
C GLU A 417 -42.83 0.60 2.61
N ASP A 418 -41.89 0.66 3.57
CA ASP A 418 -41.78 1.78 4.51
C ASP A 418 -41.17 3.04 3.87
N THR A 419 -40.07 2.87 3.14
CA THR A 419 -39.24 3.97 2.62
C THR A 419 -38.69 3.69 1.22
N SER A 420 -39.46 4.00 0.17
CA SER A 420 -39.00 3.82 -1.21
C SER A 420 -38.21 5.02 -1.75
N SER A 421 -37.09 4.75 -2.43
CA SER A 421 -36.32 5.77 -3.17
C SER A 421 -35.66 5.17 -4.42
N THR A 422 -35.16 6.02 -5.30
CA THR A 422 -34.39 5.61 -6.50
C THR A 422 -33.24 4.66 -6.13
N GLY A 423 -32.48 4.99 -5.08
CA GLY A 423 -31.37 4.15 -4.61
C GLY A 423 -31.81 2.77 -4.10
N HIS A 424 -32.92 2.68 -3.37
CA HIS A 424 -33.45 1.39 -2.91
C HIS A 424 -33.81 0.48 -4.09
N LEU A 425 -34.55 1.01 -5.06
CA LEU A 425 -34.95 0.26 -6.25
C LEU A 425 -33.76 -0.12 -7.12
N LYS A 426 -32.76 0.76 -7.23
CA LYS A 426 -31.54 0.48 -7.98
C LYS A 426 -30.76 -0.68 -7.37
N VAL A 427 -30.59 -0.70 -6.05
CA VAL A 427 -29.96 -1.83 -5.35
C VAL A 427 -30.78 -3.11 -5.52
N PHE A 428 -32.11 -3.05 -5.36
CA PHE A 428 -32.98 -4.21 -5.53
C PHE A 428 -32.92 -4.77 -6.96
N SER A 429 -32.99 -3.90 -7.96
CA SER A 429 -32.84 -4.25 -9.37
C SER A 429 -31.50 -4.95 -9.66
N ALA A 430 -30.41 -4.44 -9.09
CA ALA A 430 -29.09 -5.01 -9.31
C ALA A 430 -28.95 -6.40 -8.64
N ILE A 431 -29.44 -6.56 -7.40
CA ILE A 431 -29.48 -7.86 -6.72
C ILE A 431 -30.31 -8.88 -7.51
N LEU A 432 -31.49 -8.48 -8.00
CA LEU A 432 -32.33 -9.33 -8.85
C LEU A 432 -31.59 -9.80 -10.10
N LYS A 433 -30.80 -8.91 -10.72
CA LYS A 433 -30.03 -9.22 -11.93
C LYS A 433 -28.96 -10.28 -11.69
N GLY A 434 -28.35 -10.27 -10.51
CA GLY A 434 -27.34 -11.26 -10.12
C GLY A 434 -27.92 -12.56 -9.56
N SER A 435 -29.25 -12.70 -9.45
CA SER A 435 -29.87 -13.85 -8.79
C SER A 435 -29.90 -15.10 -9.68
N GLU A 436 -29.86 -16.28 -9.05
CA GLU A 436 -29.98 -17.54 -9.77
C GLU A 436 -31.43 -17.80 -10.20
N HIS A 437 -31.62 -18.20 -11.46
CA HIS A 437 -32.94 -18.47 -12.04
C HIS A 437 -33.80 -19.39 -11.16
N CYS A 438 -33.27 -20.53 -10.74
CA CYS A 438 -34.02 -21.58 -10.05
C CYS A 438 -34.53 -21.15 -8.67
N THR A 439 -33.83 -20.24 -8.00
CA THR A 439 -34.18 -19.76 -6.66
C THR A 439 -35.00 -18.48 -6.71
N LEU A 440 -34.89 -17.68 -7.78
CA LEU A 440 -35.71 -16.49 -7.98
C LEU A 440 -37.12 -16.82 -8.48
N LEU A 441 -37.25 -17.84 -9.34
CA LEU A 441 -38.52 -18.20 -9.99
C LEU A 441 -39.71 -18.37 -9.01
N PRO A 442 -39.57 -19.05 -7.86
CA PRO A 442 -40.68 -19.23 -6.91
C PRO A 442 -41.16 -17.94 -6.25
N LEU A 443 -40.36 -16.87 -6.26
CA LEU A 443 -40.67 -15.58 -5.62
C LEU A 443 -41.19 -14.52 -6.60
N LEU A 444 -41.28 -14.83 -7.90
CA LEU A 444 -41.70 -13.87 -8.91
C LEU A 444 -43.11 -13.33 -8.69
N GLU A 445 -44.02 -14.17 -8.19
CA GLU A 445 -45.38 -13.75 -7.89
C GLU A 445 -45.41 -12.70 -6.78
N ASP A 446 -44.69 -12.94 -5.67
CA ASP A 446 -44.62 -12.03 -4.53
C ASP A 446 -43.92 -10.72 -4.91
N ILE A 447 -42.80 -10.81 -5.62
CA ILE A 447 -42.07 -9.63 -6.11
C ILE A 447 -42.95 -8.84 -7.09
N GLY A 448 -43.67 -9.52 -7.99
CA GLY A 448 -44.57 -8.88 -8.95
C GLY A 448 -45.74 -8.18 -8.27
N LYS A 449 -46.36 -8.82 -7.26
CA LYS A 449 -47.43 -8.22 -6.45
C LYS A 449 -46.95 -6.98 -5.71
N PHE A 450 -45.78 -7.05 -5.09
CA PHE A 450 -45.16 -5.93 -4.41
C PHE A 450 -44.90 -4.75 -5.37
N LEU A 451 -44.24 -4.99 -6.52
CA LEU A 451 -43.91 -3.93 -7.48
C LEU A 451 -45.14 -3.25 -8.11
N GLN A 452 -46.30 -3.91 -8.10
CA GLN A 452 -47.56 -3.32 -8.60
C GLN A 452 -48.32 -2.47 -7.61
N GLN A 453 -47.97 -2.52 -6.32
CA GLN A 453 -48.68 -1.75 -5.29
C GLN A 453 -48.70 -0.26 -5.70
N PRO A 454 -49.86 0.43 -5.68
CA PRO A 454 -49.97 1.79 -6.22
C PRO A 454 -48.96 2.78 -5.62
N HIS A 455 -48.67 2.67 -4.31
CA HIS A 455 -47.74 3.55 -3.61
C HIS A 455 -46.26 3.30 -3.97
N ILE A 456 -45.94 2.12 -4.52
CA ILE A 456 -44.62 1.81 -5.09
C ILE A 456 -44.59 2.25 -6.56
N CYS A 457 -45.61 1.87 -7.33
CA CYS A 457 -45.52 1.81 -8.78
C CYS A 457 -45.96 3.11 -9.49
N GLN A 458 -46.71 4.01 -8.81
CA GLN A 458 -47.32 5.21 -9.43
C GLN A 458 -46.55 6.52 -9.15
N SER A 459 -45.27 6.44 -8.81
CA SER A 459 -44.42 7.63 -8.61
C SER A 459 -44.33 8.49 -9.88
N LYS A 460 -44.53 9.82 -9.78
CA LYS A 460 -44.40 10.72 -10.94
C LYS A 460 -42.93 11.06 -11.29
N LYS A 461 -41.96 10.59 -10.50
CA LYS A 461 -40.54 10.93 -10.67
C LYS A 461 -39.92 10.02 -11.73
N GLY A 462 -39.50 10.60 -12.87
CA GLY A 462 -38.86 9.86 -13.97
C GLY A 462 -37.69 8.96 -13.56
N PRO A 463 -36.71 9.44 -12.78
CA PRO A 463 -35.60 8.61 -12.30
C PRO A 463 -36.03 7.40 -11.47
N TYR A 464 -37.10 7.55 -10.67
CA TYR A 464 -37.65 6.47 -9.88
C TYR A 464 -38.33 5.43 -10.77
N GLN A 465 -39.16 5.87 -11.72
CA GLN A 465 -39.83 4.98 -12.68
C GLN A 465 -38.84 4.19 -13.53
N LYS A 466 -37.73 4.81 -13.93
CA LYS A 466 -36.63 4.12 -14.59
C LYS A 466 -36.11 2.95 -13.74
N GLN A 467 -35.98 3.08 -12.43
CA GLN A 467 -35.50 1.99 -11.58
C GLN A 467 -36.54 0.90 -11.36
N ILE A 468 -37.84 1.22 -11.32
CA ILE A 468 -38.85 0.16 -11.33
C ILE A 468 -38.75 -0.66 -12.63
N LEU A 469 -38.61 0.01 -13.78
CA LEU A 469 -38.40 -0.68 -15.07
C LEU A 469 -37.10 -1.51 -15.07
N SER A 470 -36.04 -1.02 -14.42
CA SER A 470 -34.81 -1.81 -14.21
C SER A 470 -35.11 -3.10 -13.45
N CYS A 471 -35.91 -3.05 -12.36
CA CYS A 471 -36.29 -4.27 -11.62
C CYS A 471 -36.99 -5.29 -12.53
N CYS A 472 -37.93 -4.84 -13.37
CA CYS A 472 -38.61 -5.70 -14.34
C CYS A 472 -37.63 -6.27 -15.37
N SER A 473 -36.74 -5.43 -15.90
CA SER A 473 -35.71 -5.85 -16.85
C SER A 473 -34.79 -6.91 -16.24
N SER A 474 -34.38 -6.75 -14.97
CA SER A 474 -33.58 -7.74 -14.25
C SER A 474 -34.31 -9.07 -14.13
N ILE A 475 -35.57 -9.05 -13.70
CA ILE A 475 -36.42 -10.24 -13.59
C ILE A 475 -36.56 -10.96 -14.95
N ILE A 476 -36.86 -10.22 -16.02
CA ILE A 476 -36.99 -10.78 -17.37
C ILE A 476 -35.65 -11.36 -17.84
N SER A 477 -34.54 -10.69 -17.56
CA SER A 477 -33.21 -11.17 -17.97
C SER A 477 -32.83 -12.49 -17.30
N VAL A 478 -33.20 -12.68 -16.04
CA VAL A 478 -32.88 -13.88 -15.26
C VAL A 478 -33.88 -15.01 -15.54
N CYS A 479 -35.18 -14.72 -15.54
CA CYS A 479 -36.26 -15.72 -15.60
C CYS A 479 -36.84 -15.97 -17.01
N LYS A 480 -36.40 -15.20 -18.02
CA LYS A 480 -36.73 -15.38 -19.45
C LYS A 480 -38.25 -15.55 -19.71
N GLU A 481 -38.64 -16.51 -20.55
CA GLU A 481 -39.99 -16.65 -21.12
C GLU A 481 -41.11 -16.84 -20.08
N VAL A 482 -40.78 -17.30 -18.86
CA VAL A 482 -41.77 -17.47 -17.79
C VAL A 482 -42.32 -16.12 -17.29
N CYS A 483 -41.59 -15.01 -17.50
CA CYS A 483 -42.05 -13.68 -17.12
C CYS A 483 -43.24 -13.18 -17.95
N PHE A 484 -43.37 -13.57 -19.22
CA PHE A 484 -44.49 -13.18 -20.08
C PHE A 484 -45.81 -13.85 -19.66
N ILE A 485 -45.74 -14.98 -18.98
CA ILE A 485 -46.89 -15.69 -18.43
C ILE A 485 -47.39 -14.99 -17.15
N ASN A 486 -46.52 -14.25 -16.46
CA ASN A 486 -46.88 -13.57 -15.22
C ASN A 486 -47.61 -12.24 -15.52
N ILE A 487 -48.94 -12.32 -15.57
CA ILE A 487 -49.88 -11.22 -15.86
C ILE A 487 -49.60 -9.93 -15.08
N TYR A 488 -48.97 -10.07 -13.92
CA TYR A 488 -48.55 -9.03 -12.98
C TYR A 488 -47.42 -8.15 -13.52
N LEU A 489 -46.38 -8.74 -14.15
CA LEU A 489 -45.30 -7.99 -14.80
C LEU A 489 -45.79 -7.33 -16.10
N PHE A 490 -46.66 -8.01 -16.83
CA PHE A 490 -47.24 -7.53 -18.09
C PHE A 490 -48.17 -6.32 -17.87
N ASN A 491 -49.12 -6.42 -16.92
CA ASN A 491 -49.99 -5.29 -16.55
C ASN A 491 -49.17 -4.13 -15.99
N PHE A 492 -48.14 -4.41 -15.19
CA PHE A 492 -47.27 -3.37 -14.65
C PHE A 492 -46.57 -2.56 -15.74
N VAL A 493 -45.84 -3.20 -16.67
CA VAL A 493 -45.15 -2.50 -17.78
C VAL A 493 -46.14 -1.64 -18.57
N ILE A 494 -47.35 -2.13 -18.82
CA ILE A 494 -48.43 -1.37 -19.46
C ILE A 494 -48.84 -0.14 -18.63
N TYR A 495 -49.06 -0.27 -17.31
CA TYR A 495 -49.43 0.86 -16.45
C TYR A 495 -48.30 1.89 -16.31
N THR A 496 -47.03 1.47 -16.23
CA THR A 496 -45.89 2.40 -16.14
C THR A 496 -45.63 3.15 -17.45
N TYR A 497 -45.76 2.46 -18.59
CA TYR A 497 -45.43 3.03 -19.91
C TYR A 497 -46.60 3.76 -20.56
N ILE A 498 -47.85 3.38 -20.29
CA ILE A 498 -49.02 3.88 -21.03
C ILE A 498 -49.83 4.89 -20.22
N HIS A 499 -50.00 4.69 -18.90
CA HIS A 499 -50.87 5.55 -18.10
C HIS A 499 -50.39 7.02 -17.96
N PRO A 500 -49.07 7.34 -17.85
CA PRO A 500 -48.60 8.72 -17.83
C PRO A 500 -48.87 9.48 -19.14
N TYR A 501 -48.84 8.78 -20.28
CA TYR A 501 -49.03 9.35 -21.61
C TYR A 501 -50.52 9.45 -22.00
N ILE A 502 -51.38 8.58 -21.48
CA ILE A 502 -52.83 8.71 -21.66
C ILE A 502 -53.37 9.96 -20.98
N HIS A 503 -52.86 10.33 -19.78
CA HIS A 503 -53.35 11.53 -19.11
C HIS A 503 -52.92 12.84 -19.80
N THR A 504 -51.82 12.84 -20.55
CA THR A 504 -51.40 14.00 -21.36
C THR A 504 -52.27 14.18 -22.61
N TYR A 505 -52.84 13.10 -23.15
CA TYR A 505 -53.73 13.16 -24.30
C TYR A 505 -55.21 13.41 -23.95
N ILE A 506 -55.65 13.05 -22.73
CA ILE A 506 -57.04 13.26 -22.28
C ILE A 506 -57.27 14.71 -21.78
N LEU A 507 -56.22 15.49 -21.48
CA LEU A 507 -56.34 16.92 -21.16
C LEU A 507 -56.25 17.84 -22.40
N MET A 508 -56.20 17.27 -23.60
CA MET A 508 -56.09 18.01 -24.87
C MET A 508 -57.27 17.79 -25.83
N TYR A 509 -58.39 17.25 -25.33
CA TYR A 509 -59.66 17.15 -26.07
C TYR A 509 -60.86 17.57 -25.21
#